data_AF-A0A9E3FZK2-F1
#
_entry.id   AF-A0A9E3FZK2-F1
#
_cell.length_a   1.000
_cell.length_b   1.000
_cell.length_c   1.000
_cell.angle_alpha   90.00
_cell.angle_beta   90.00
_cell.angle_gamma   90.00
#
_symmetry.space_group_name_H-M   'P 1'
#
loop_
_entity.id
_entity.type
_entity.pdbx_description
1 polymer ?
#
loop_
_entity_poly.entity_id
_entity_poly.type
_entity_poly.pdbx_seq_one_letter_code
_entity_poly.pdbx_strand_id
1 'polypeptide(L)'
;MRTREIRVFALRDVARAVILALLTVPISCNAASAQEKTAIDVARDQMIAAKRDKVYYTNKFDLEGLPHYTPDSTVSGTIRMWGANYFTDSPLAEYWASQFRQWHPDVKFDFHLKSSQHAIQSLMFGVSDVSPLGRQITNAERLAFQREFNYQPLGIVAVTGSYS
;
A
#
# COMPACT_ATOMS: atom_id res chain seq x y z
N MET A 1 20.44 0.64 -75.56
CA MET A 1 18.96 0.81 -75.57
C MET A 1 18.38 0.20 -74.30
N ARG A 2 17.49 0.96 -73.65
CA ARG A 2 16.43 0.55 -72.69
C ARG A 2 16.73 0.54 -71.17
N THR A 3 16.57 1.74 -70.62
CA THR A 3 16.14 2.12 -69.25
C THR A 3 14.93 1.31 -68.76
N ARG A 4 14.90 0.93 -67.47
CA ARG A 4 13.66 0.70 -66.70
C ARG A 4 13.81 1.12 -65.25
N GLU A 5 13.16 2.23 -64.94
CA GLU A 5 12.79 2.74 -63.63
C GLU A 5 11.91 1.74 -62.86
N ILE A 6 12.30 1.38 -61.63
CA ILE A 6 11.44 0.63 -60.69
C ILE A 6 11.07 1.54 -59.52
N ARG A 7 10.05 2.36 -59.80
CA ARG A 7 8.91 2.74 -58.97
C ARG A 7 9.09 2.71 -57.45
N VAL A 8 9.24 3.92 -56.91
CA VAL A 8 9.12 4.40 -55.51
C VAL A 8 7.70 4.21 -54.90
N PHE A 9 6.91 3.23 -55.37
CA PHE A 9 5.48 3.14 -55.03
C PHE A 9 5.16 2.31 -53.78
N ALA A 10 6.07 1.49 -53.26
CA ALA A 10 5.75 0.55 -52.18
C ALA A 10 5.81 1.14 -50.75
N LEU A 11 6.50 2.26 -50.53
CA LEU A 11 6.73 2.77 -49.17
C LEU A 11 5.59 3.67 -48.64
N ARG A 12 4.83 4.30 -49.54
CA ARG A 12 3.78 5.27 -49.16
C ARG A 12 2.49 4.60 -48.68
N ASP A 13 2.18 3.41 -49.19
CA ASP A 13 0.95 2.70 -48.85
C ASP A 13 1.03 2.00 -47.48
N VAL A 14 2.21 1.51 -47.10
CA VAL A 14 2.45 0.95 -45.75
C VAL A 14 2.37 2.04 -44.67
N ALA A 15 2.92 3.23 -44.94
CA ALA A 15 2.86 4.35 -44.00
C ALA A 15 1.42 4.85 -43.76
N ARG A 16 0.56 4.85 -44.78
CA ARG A 16 -0.86 5.21 -44.63
C ARG A 16 -1.67 4.15 -43.88
N ALA A 17 -1.37 2.88 -44.06
CA ALA A 17 -2.04 1.79 -43.35
C ALA A 17 -1.72 1.78 -41.84
N VAL A 18 -0.48 2.11 -41.46
CA VAL A 18 -0.07 2.17 -40.04
C VAL A 18 -0.67 3.39 -39.33
N ILE A 19 -0.78 4.54 -40.01
CA ILE A 19 -1.36 5.76 -39.42
C ILE A 19 -2.89 5.63 -39.24
N LEU A 20 -3.58 4.90 -40.13
CA LEU A 20 -5.02 4.67 -40.00
C LEU A 20 -5.36 3.64 -38.89
N ALA A 21 -4.46 2.70 -38.61
CA ALA A 21 -4.62 1.73 -37.52
C ALA A 21 -4.41 2.35 -36.12
N LEU A 22 -3.68 3.46 -36.01
CA LEU A 22 -3.42 4.17 -34.74
C LEU A 22 -4.57 5.10 -34.29
N LEU A 23 -5.53 5.42 -35.17
CA LEU A 23 -6.62 6.37 -34.89
C LEU A 23 -7.93 5.71 -34.42
N THR A 24 -8.01 4.38 -34.36
CA THR A 24 -9.26 3.65 -34.05
C THR A 24 -9.19 2.76 -32.82
N VAL A 25 -8.13 2.85 -32.00
CA VAL A 25 -8.15 2.22 -30.68
C VAL A 25 -8.97 3.13 -29.75
N PRO A 26 -10.22 2.78 -29.38
CA PRO A 26 -10.89 3.50 -28.33
C PRO A 26 -10.04 3.35 -27.06
N ILE A 27 -9.52 4.46 -26.56
CA ILE A 27 -9.03 4.54 -25.19
C ILE A 27 -10.28 4.37 -24.33
N SER A 28 -10.65 3.12 -24.05
CA SER A 28 -11.61 2.81 -23.00
C SER A 28 -10.93 3.17 -21.70
N CYS A 29 -11.14 4.42 -21.27
CA CYS A 29 -10.86 4.86 -19.92
C CYS A 29 -11.82 4.06 -19.03
N ASN A 30 -11.38 2.89 -18.56
CA ASN A 30 -12.07 2.19 -17.48
C ASN A 30 -11.92 3.06 -16.23
N ALA A 31 -12.86 3.98 -16.03
CA ALA A 31 -13.12 4.51 -14.71
C ALA A 31 -13.51 3.30 -13.85
N ALA A 32 -12.59 2.84 -13.02
CA ALA A 32 -12.87 1.78 -12.05
C ALA A 32 -14.06 2.25 -11.19
N SER A 33 -15.24 1.66 -11.41
CA SER A 33 -16.43 2.00 -10.64
C SER A 33 -16.15 1.66 -9.17
N ALA A 34 -16.26 2.65 -8.29
CA ALA A 34 -16.23 2.40 -6.87
C ALA A 34 -17.39 1.46 -6.53
N GLN A 35 -17.08 0.23 -6.10
CA GLN A 35 -18.08 -0.75 -5.70
C GLN A 35 -18.93 -0.14 -4.57
N GLU A 36 -20.26 -0.10 -4.74
CA GLU A 36 -21.17 0.32 -3.69
C GLU A 36 -21.07 -0.66 -2.50
N LYS A 37 -20.91 -0.13 -1.28
CA LYS A 37 -20.81 -0.97 -0.07
C LYS A 37 -22.11 -1.75 0.11
N THR A 38 -22.01 -3.05 0.36
CA THR A 38 -23.20 -3.86 0.61
C THR A 38 -23.80 -3.56 1.98
N ALA A 39 -25.06 -3.93 2.21
CA ALA A 39 -25.69 -3.80 3.52
C ALA A 39 -24.92 -4.55 4.63
N ILE A 40 -24.27 -5.67 4.29
CA ILE A 40 -23.45 -6.45 5.23
C ILE A 40 -22.17 -5.67 5.59
N ASP A 41 -21.54 -5.02 4.62
CA ASP A 41 -20.34 -4.20 4.86
C ASP A 41 -20.68 -3.01 5.76
N VAL A 42 -21.79 -2.33 5.50
CA VAL A 42 -22.25 -1.20 6.32
C VAL A 42 -22.54 -1.65 7.76
N ALA A 43 -23.22 -2.78 7.94
CA ALA A 43 -23.51 -3.32 9.27
C ALA A 43 -22.22 -3.70 10.02
N ARG A 44 -21.24 -4.30 9.32
CA ARG A 44 -19.92 -4.60 9.89
C ARG A 44 -19.21 -3.31 10.33
N ASP A 45 -19.17 -2.30 9.47
CA ASP A 45 -18.51 -1.02 9.75
C ASP A 45 -19.11 -0.35 11.00
N GLN A 46 -20.43 -0.37 11.13
CA GLN A 46 -21.14 0.13 12.32
C GLN A 46 -20.75 -0.64 13.59
N MET A 47 -20.67 -1.98 13.53
CA MET A 47 -20.25 -2.79 14.66
C MET A 47 -18.80 -2.53 15.07
N ILE A 48 -17.90 -2.31 14.10
CA ILE A 48 -16.50 -1.96 14.36
C ILE A 48 -16.42 -0.59 15.02
N ALA A 49 -17.12 0.41 14.47
CA ALA A 49 -17.16 1.76 15.03
C ALA A 49 -17.65 1.78 16.48
N ALA A 50 -18.71 1.02 16.78
CA ALA A 50 -19.24 0.89 18.14
C ALA A 50 -18.25 0.27 19.15
N LYS A 51 -17.31 -0.55 18.68
CA LYS A 51 -16.29 -1.21 19.52
C LYS A 51 -14.98 -0.43 19.62
N ARG A 52 -14.73 0.50 18.69
CA ARG A 52 -13.43 1.16 18.52
C ARG A 52 -12.92 1.81 19.81
N ASP A 53 -13.80 2.55 20.49
CA ASP A 53 -13.41 3.38 21.63
C ASP A 53 -13.53 2.62 22.97
N LYS A 54 -13.90 1.33 22.92
CA LYS A 54 -14.01 0.50 24.12
C LYS A 54 -12.64 -0.04 24.52
N VAL A 55 -12.18 0.38 25.69
CA VAL A 55 -10.97 -0.17 26.32
C VAL A 55 -11.32 -1.46 27.07
N TYR A 56 -10.67 -2.57 26.71
CA TYR A 56 -10.93 -3.89 27.30
C TYR A 56 -10.02 -4.24 28.47
N TYR A 57 -8.91 -3.53 28.64
CA TYR A 57 -7.98 -3.74 29.76
C TYR A 57 -8.28 -2.75 30.90
N THR A 58 -8.33 -3.27 32.13
CA THR A 58 -8.49 -2.45 33.35
C THR A 58 -7.16 -2.11 34.00
N ASN A 59 -6.17 -3.00 33.83
CA ASN A 59 -4.83 -2.81 34.37
C ASN A 59 -4.05 -1.85 33.45
N LYS A 60 -3.48 -0.80 34.03
CA LYS A 60 -2.56 0.09 33.31
C LYS A 60 -1.16 -0.50 33.38
N PHE A 61 -0.45 -0.43 32.25
CA PHE A 61 0.95 -0.80 32.19
C PHE A 61 1.80 0.32 32.81
N ASP A 62 2.74 -0.05 33.67
CA ASP A 62 3.81 0.84 34.10
C ASP A 62 4.86 0.92 32.99
N LEU A 63 5.08 2.14 32.49
CA LEU A 63 5.97 2.42 31.36
C LEU A 63 7.20 3.25 31.78
N GLU A 64 7.35 3.59 33.07
CA GLU A 64 8.42 4.49 33.54
C GLU A 64 9.83 3.91 33.30
N GLY A 65 9.95 2.58 33.28
CA GLY A 65 11.21 1.88 32.99
C GLY A 65 11.60 1.82 31.52
N LEU A 66 10.75 2.29 30.60
CA LEU A 66 11.09 2.28 29.17
C LEU A 66 11.97 3.49 28.81
N PRO A 67 12.96 3.30 27.92
CA PRO A 67 13.78 4.42 27.45
C PRO A 67 12.90 5.44 26.71
N HIS A 68 13.16 6.71 26.98
CA HIS A 68 12.51 7.80 26.25
C HIS A 68 13.02 7.81 24.80
N TYR A 69 12.12 8.09 23.87
CA TYR A 69 12.49 8.24 22.47
C TYR A 69 13.38 9.48 22.29
N THR A 70 14.59 9.27 21.79
CA THR A 70 15.52 10.32 21.39
C THR A 70 15.87 10.13 19.92
N PRO A 71 15.40 11.01 19.00
CA PRO A 71 15.72 10.88 17.59
C PRO A 71 17.21 11.15 17.34
N ASP A 72 17.91 10.19 16.74
CA ASP A 72 19.31 10.35 16.32
C ASP A 72 19.44 11.24 15.06
N SER A 73 18.39 11.29 14.24
CA SER A 73 18.33 12.08 13.01
C SER A 73 16.91 12.56 12.72
N THR A 74 16.80 13.73 12.09
CA THR A 74 15.51 14.24 11.61
C THR A 74 15.10 13.53 10.33
N VAL A 75 13.88 13.00 10.30
CA VAL A 75 13.28 12.37 9.12
C VAL A 75 12.31 13.34 8.46
N SER A 76 12.21 13.30 7.13
CA SER A 76 11.27 14.10 6.36
C SER A 76 10.71 13.31 5.16
N GLY A 77 9.61 13.80 4.57
CA GLY A 77 8.99 13.19 3.40
C GLY A 77 7.71 12.43 3.73
N THR A 78 7.33 11.46 2.88
CA THR A 78 6.10 10.69 3.04
C THR A 78 6.41 9.24 3.37
N ILE A 79 5.88 8.75 4.48
CA ILE A 79 5.88 7.34 4.85
C ILE A 79 4.58 6.71 4.34
N ARG A 80 4.69 5.78 3.40
CA ARG A 80 3.55 5.07 2.80
C ARG A 80 3.30 3.77 3.56
N MET A 81 2.08 3.57 4.02
CA MET A 81 1.73 2.41 4.84
C MET A 81 0.57 1.62 4.25
N TRP A 82 0.79 0.34 3.97
CA TRP A 82 -0.18 -0.55 3.32
C TRP A 82 -0.32 -1.85 4.10
N GLY A 83 -1.55 -2.32 4.34
CA GLY A 83 -1.72 -3.57 5.09
C GLY A 83 -2.96 -3.62 5.97
N ALA A 84 -2.78 -4.13 7.19
CA ALA A 84 -3.85 -4.46 8.12
C ALA A 84 -4.80 -3.30 8.42
N ASN A 85 -6.10 -3.53 8.19
CA ASN A 85 -7.19 -2.58 8.52
C ASN A 85 -7.35 -2.32 10.01
N TYR A 86 -6.89 -3.22 10.90
CA TYR A 86 -6.98 -3.00 12.35
C TYR A 86 -6.30 -1.70 12.82
N PHE A 87 -5.33 -1.19 12.07
CA PHE A 87 -4.65 0.07 12.39
C PHE A 87 -5.49 1.31 12.09
N THR A 88 -6.44 1.23 11.14
CA THR A 88 -7.42 2.29 10.82
C THR A 88 -8.76 2.08 11.52
N ASP A 89 -9.17 0.83 11.69
CA ASP A 89 -10.39 0.47 12.42
C ASP A 89 -10.25 0.81 13.91
N SER A 90 -9.01 0.83 14.42
CA SER A 90 -8.63 1.45 15.68
C SER A 90 -7.98 2.82 15.44
N PRO A 91 -7.93 3.73 16.42
CA PRO A 91 -7.24 5.01 16.28
C PRO A 91 -5.69 4.90 16.23
N LEU A 92 -5.13 3.69 16.16
CA LEU A 92 -3.71 3.44 16.35
C LEU A 92 -2.81 4.10 15.30
N ALA A 93 -3.17 4.01 14.00
CA ALA A 93 -2.37 4.63 12.93
C ALA A 93 -2.22 6.15 13.12
N GLU A 94 -3.32 6.83 13.48
CA GLU A 94 -3.32 8.27 13.73
C GLU A 94 -2.59 8.63 15.02
N TYR A 95 -2.70 7.82 16.07
CA TYR A 95 -1.89 8.01 17.28
C TYR A 95 -0.40 7.91 17.00
N TRP A 96 0.03 6.93 16.21
CA TRP A 96 1.43 6.80 15.83
C TRP A 96 1.89 7.98 14.98
N ALA A 97 1.10 8.37 13.97
CA ALA A 97 1.45 9.50 13.12
C ALA A 97 1.54 10.82 13.90
N SER A 98 0.58 11.10 14.77
CA SER A 98 0.56 12.32 15.58
C SER A 98 1.72 12.39 16.57
N GLN A 99 2.05 11.28 17.25
CA GLN A 99 3.18 11.23 18.17
C GLN A 99 4.52 11.31 17.44
N PHE A 100 4.66 10.62 16.30
CA PHE A 100 5.89 10.68 15.50
C PHE A 100 6.15 12.09 14.94
N ARG A 101 5.08 12.78 14.52
CA ARG A 101 5.19 14.14 13.97
C ARG A 101 5.62 15.19 14.99
N GLN A 102 5.43 14.95 16.30
CA GLN A 102 5.95 15.86 17.33
C GLN A 102 7.48 15.93 17.30
N TRP A 103 8.14 14.84 16.92
CA TRP A 103 9.59 14.77 16.77
C TRP A 103 10.05 15.04 15.33
N HIS A 104 9.22 14.70 14.34
CA HIS A 104 9.51 14.84 12.91
C HIS A 104 8.38 15.59 12.18
N PRO A 105 8.31 16.93 12.28
CA PRO A 105 7.18 17.72 11.76
C PRO A 105 7.02 17.65 10.25
N ASP A 106 8.11 17.41 9.52
CA ASP A 106 8.13 17.35 8.05
C ASP A 106 7.71 15.98 7.49
N VAL A 107 7.31 15.04 8.35
CA VAL A 107 6.84 13.71 7.95
C VAL A 107 5.34 13.69 7.73
N LYS A 108 4.96 13.20 6.56
CA LYS A 108 3.58 12.89 6.16
C LYS A 108 3.39 11.38 6.17
N PHE A 109 2.19 10.94 6.50
CA PHE A 109 1.78 9.55 6.39
C PHE A 109 0.73 9.40 5.30
N ASP A 110 0.87 8.37 4.47
CA ASP A 110 -0.12 7.98 3.47
C ASP A 110 -0.61 6.56 3.77
N PHE A 111 -1.89 6.42 4.13
CA PHE A 111 -2.46 5.18 4.66
C PHE A 111 -3.35 4.46 3.65
N HIS A 112 -2.96 3.25 3.27
CA HIS A 112 -3.71 2.30 2.43
C HIS A 112 -3.96 0.98 3.18
N LEU A 113 -4.53 1.09 4.38
CA LEU A 113 -4.71 0.00 5.32
C LEU A 113 -6.04 -0.74 5.11
N LYS A 114 -6.16 -1.45 3.99
CA LYS A 114 -7.41 -2.16 3.62
C LYS A 114 -7.42 -3.62 4.06
N SER A 115 -6.28 -4.31 4.00
CA SER A 115 -6.15 -5.72 4.35
C SER A 115 -4.70 -6.10 4.59
N SER A 116 -4.47 -6.98 5.57
CA SER A 116 -3.16 -7.58 5.83
C SER A 116 -2.59 -8.33 4.61
N GLN A 117 -3.43 -8.77 3.67
CA GLN A 117 -2.99 -9.44 2.43
C GLN A 117 -2.20 -8.52 1.51
N HIS A 118 -2.40 -7.20 1.60
CA HIS A 118 -1.68 -6.25 0.76
C HIS A 118 -0.27 -5.95 1.27
N ALA A 119 0.02 -6.22 2.54
CA ALA A 119 1.27 -5.81 3.20
C ALA A 119 2.53 -6.26 2.44
N ILE A 120 2.80 -7.57 2.34
CA ILE A 120 4.03 -8.04 1.68
C ILE A 120 4.05 -7.68 0.19
N GLN A 121 2.92 -7.79 -0.50
CA GLN A 121 2.86 -7.46 -1.92
C GLN A 121 3.18 -5.98 -2.17
N SER A 122 2.70 -5.09 -1.30
CA SER A 122 2.98 -3.65 -1.41
C SER A 122 4.44 -3.28 -1.13
N LEU A 123 5.13 -4.03 -0.27
CA LEU A 123 6.59 -3.91 -0.12
C LEU A 123 7.30 -4.40 -1.38
N MET A 124 6.89 -5.54 -1.93
CA MET A 124 7.49 -6.10 -3.15
C MET A 124 7.34 -5.18 -4.36
N PHE A 125 6.17 -4.53 -4.52
CA PHE A 125 5.95 -3.56 -5.60
C PHE A 125 6.54 -2.17 -5.33
N GLY A 126 7.16 -1.94 -4.16
CA GLY A 126 7.77 -0.66 -3.80
C GLY A 126 6.77 0.49 -3.61
N VAL A 127 5.48 0.19 -3.42
CA VAL A 127 4.42 1.18 -3.19
C VAL A 127 4.21 1.51 -1.72
N SER A 128 4.81 0.73 -0.82
CA SER A 128 4.79 0.94 0.63
C SER A 128 6.20 0.95 1.22
N ASP A 129 6.36 1.70 2.31
CA ASP A 129 7.60 1.75 3.11
C ASP A 129 7.44 0.94 4.40
N VAL A 130 6.24 0.95 4.99
CA VAL A 130 5.86 0.19 6.18
C VAL A 130 4.62 -0.62 5.88
N SER A 131 4.61 -1.89 6.30
CA SER A 131 3.51 -2.79 5.95
C SER A 131 3.03 -3.59 7.16
N PRO A 132 2.05 -3.07 7.93
CA PRO A 132 1.52 -3.76 9.10
C PRO A 132 0.78 -5.04 8.70
N LEU A 133 1.13 -6.14 9.39
CA LEU A 133 0.49 -7.43 9.27
C LEU A 133 -0.20 -7.80 10.58
N GLY A 134 -1.47 -8.22 10.51
CA GLY A 134 -2.21 -8.77 11.65
C GLY A 134 -1.87 -10.25 11.95
N ARG A 135 -0.86 -10.80 11.30
CA ARG A 135 -0.40 -12.19 11.42
C ARG A 135 1.10 -12.27 11.17
N GLN A 136 1.69 -13.43 11.43
CA GLN A 136 3.06 -13.68 10.98
C GLN A 136 3.12 -13.73 9.44
N ILE A 137 4.27 -13.30 8.89
CA ILE A 137 4.58 -13.49 7.46
C ILE A 137 4.56 -14.99 7.13
N THR A 138 3.92 -15.36 6.04
CA THR A 138 3.89 -16.77 5.62
C THR A 138 5.21 -17.19 4.99
N ASN A 139 5.50 -18.50 4.97
CA ASN A 139 6.69 -19.01 4.29
C ASN A 139 6.71 -18.68 2.79
N ALA A 140 5.54 -18.69 2.13
CA ALA A 140 5.42 -18.37 0.72
C ALA A 140 5.75 -16.89 0.44
N GLU A 141 5.17 -15.97 1.22
CA GLU A 141 5.47 -14.53 1.12
C GLU A 141 6.94 -14.22 1.39
N ARG A 142 7.48 -14.84 2.44
CA ARG A 142 8.87 -14.70 2.83
C ARG A 142 9.83 -15.14 1.73
N LEU A 143 9.56 -16.31 1.14
CA LEU A 143 10.35 -16.86 0.03
C LEU A 143 10.21 -16.01 -1.23
N ALA A 144 9.01 -15.53 -1.54
CA ALA A 144 8.76 -14.66 -2.70
C ALA A 144 9.55 -13.34 -2.58
N PHE A 145 9.49 -12.68 -1.42
CA PHE A 145 10.25 -11.46 -1.16
C PHE A 145 11.76 -11.72 -1.27
N GLN A 146 12.26 -12.79 -0.65
CA GLN A 146 13.69 -13.11 -0.70
C GLN A 146 14.19 -13.39 -2.12
N ARG A 147 13.39 -14.05 -2.96
CA ARG A 147 13.77 -14.33 -4.35
C ARG A 147 13.84 -13.06 -5.20
N GLU A 148 13.04 -12.06 -4.88
CA GLU A 148 13.07 -10.77 -5.57
C GLU A 148 14.26 -9.91 -5.12
N PHE A 149 14.49 -9.80 -3.81
CA PHE A 149 15.42 -8.82 -3.25
C PHE A 149 16.75 -9.39 -2.74
N ASN A 150 16.89 -10.71 -2.67
CA ASN A 150 18.04 -11.42 -2.09
C ASN A 150 18.26 -11.18 -0.58
N TYR A 151 17.27 -10.66 0.14
CA TYR A 151 17.26 -10.54 1.60
C TYR A 151 15.86 -10.72 2.18
N GLN A 152 15.75 -10.81 3.50
CA GLN A 152 14.47 -10.99 4.22
C GLN A 152 13.85 -9.63 4.58
N PRO A 153 12.52 -9.48 4.52
CA PRO A 153 11.90 -8.23 4.96
C PRO A 153 12.15 -8.03 6.46
N LEU A 154 12.39 -6.79 6.87
CA LEU A 154 12.55 -6.45 8.28
C LEU A 154 11.21 -6.63 9.01
N GLY A 155 11.17 -7.56 9.96
CA GLY A 155 9.99 -7.80 10.80
C GLY A 155 10.17 -7.19 12.19
N ILE A 156 9.25 -6.32 12.58
CA ILE A 156 9.16 -5.77 13.95
C ILE A 156 7.83 -6.21 14.55
N VAL A 157 7.87 -6.90 15.69
CA VAL A 157 6.68 -7.28 16.43
C VAL A 157 6.28 -6.13 17.34
N ALA A 158 5.28 -5.35 16.92
CA ALA A 158 4.83 -4.16 17.65
C ALA A 158 3.62 -4.44 18.56
N VAL A 159 2.77 -5.40 18.19
CA VAL A 159 1.53 -5.73 18.91
C VAL A 159 1.33 -7.24 18.93
N THR A 160 0.85 -7.76 20.06
CA THR A 160 0.56 -9.21 20.23
C THR A 160 -0.88 -9.58 19.85
N GLY A 161 -1.64 -8.63 19.29
CA GLY A 161 -3.04 -8.82 18.91
C GLY A 161 -4.01 -8.72 20.10
N SER A 162 -5.29 -8.91 19.80
CA SER A 162 -6.36 -8.95 20.80
C SER A 162 -6.21 -10.21 21.65
N TYR A 163 -5.92 -10.06 22.95
CA TYR A 163 -6.21 -11.08 23.95
C TYR A 163 -7.74 -11.16 24.05
N SER A 164 -8.36 -12.13 23.38
CA SER A 164 -9.78 -12.47 23.51
C SER A 164 -9.91 -13.91 23.93
#